data_AF-A0A2M7JB71-F1
#
_entry.id   AF-A0A2M7JB71-F1
#
_cell.length_a   1.000
_cell.length_b   1.000
_cell.length_c   1.000
_cell.angle_alpha   90.00
_cell.angle_beta   90.00
_cell.angle_gamma   90.00
#
_symmetry.space_group_name_H-M   'P 1'
#
loop_
_entity.id
_entity.type
_entity.pdbx_description
1 polymer ?
#
loop_
_entity_poly.entity_id
_entity_poly.type
_entity_poly.pdbx_seq_one_letter_code
_entity_poly.pdbx_strand_id
1 'polypeptide(L)'
;MMSPKSSHTHMGWVSVGIDHDTAAFAVNSIRRWWQTMGRYAYRQAKSLLITADSGGSNGARVRLWKWELQKLADQTRLSISVCHFPPGTSKWNKIEHRLFSFISQNWRGRPLVSLAVIISLIAATRTNGGLKVRCELDQGRYPKGQKITDDQMDKLNIAPAKFHGEWNYTIHPRRKV
;
A
#
# COMPACT_ATOMS: atom_id res chain seq x y z
N MET A 1 10.03 -0.76 -2.07
CA MET A 1 9.02 -1.05 -3.13
C MET A 1 7.71 -1.37 -2.43
N MET A 2 6.61 -0.76 -2.84
CA MET A 2 5.28 -1.00 -2.23
C MET A 2 4.27 -1.37 -3.33
N SER A 3 3.41 -2.36 -3.05
CA SER A 3 2.62 -3.02 -4.09
C SER A 3 1.16 -3.29 -3.66
N PRO A 4 0.27 -2.28 -3.71
CA PRO A 4 -1.18 -2.48 -3.55
C PRO A 4 -1.71 -3.38 -4.66
N LYS A 5 -2.51 -4.38 -4.29
CA LYS A 5 -3.05 -5.36 -5.25
C LYS A 5 -4.55 -5.51 -5.05
N SER A 6 -5.29 -5.53 -6.15
CA SER A 6 -6.71 -5.86 -6.16
C SER A 6 -6.89 -7.37 -6.23
N SER A 7 -7.83 -7.91 -5.46
CA SER A 7 -8.18 -9.34 -5.45
C SER A 7 -9.07 -9.78 -6.62
N HIS A 8 -9.74 -8.85 -7.31
CA HIS A 8 -10.75 -9.16 -8.33
C HIS A 8 -10.28 -8.87 -9.76
N THR A 9 -9.18 -8.14 -9.92
CA THR A 9 -8.58 -7.86 -11.22
C THR A 9 -7.20 -8.47 -11.26
N HIS A 10 -6.82 -9.12 -12.36
CA HIS A 10 -5.46 -9.62 -12.56
C HIS A 10 -4.47 -8.48 -12.84
N MET A 11 -4.61 -7.37 -12.12
CA MET A 11 -3.88 -6.13 -12.31
C MET A 11 -3.16 -5.77 -11.01
N GLY A 12 -1.83 -5.76 -11.05
CA GLY A 12 -0.97 -5.36 -9.93
C GLY A 12 -0.42 -3.95 -10.13
N TRP A 13 -0.23 -3.22 -9.03
CA TRP A 13 0.52 -1.97 -9.02
C TRP A 13 1.78 -2.12 -8.19
N VAL A 14 2.85 -1.47 -8.63
CA VAL A 14 4.09 -1.32 -7.90
C VAL A 14 4.56 0.13 -7.97
N SER A 15 4.86 0.69 -6.80
CA SER A 15 5.64 1.93 -6.68
C SER A 15 7.08 1.61 -6.27
N VAL A 16 8.03 2.10 -7.07
CA VAL A 16 9.46 2.05 -6.76
C VAL A 16 9.87 3.43 -6.25
N GLY A 17 10.18 3.55 -4.97
CA GLY A 17 10.68 4.80 -4.38
C GLY A 17 12.20 4.88 -4.44
N ILE A 18 12.73 6.09 -4.58
CA ILE A 18 14.18 6.41 -4.48
C ILE A 18 14.55 7.07 -3.15
N ASP A 19 13.59 7.18 -2.23
CA ASP A 19 13.77 7.70 -0.88
C ASP A 19 13.32 6.62 0.13
N HIS A 20 13.35 6.96 1.41
CA HIS A 20 13.14 6.04 2.51
C HIS A 20 11.77 5.36 2.51
N ASP A 21 11.77 4.08 2.91
CA ASP A 21 10.55 3.33 3.20
C ASP A 21 9.90 3.86 4.49
N THR A 22 8.97 4.79 4.32
CA THR A 22 8.19 5.41 5.39
C THR A 22 6.70 5.15 5.20
N ALA A 23 5.92 5.34 6.26
CA ALA A 23 4.47 5.27 6.18
C ALA A 23 3.87 6.24 5.13
N ALA A 24 4.50 7.41 4.92
CA ALA A 24 4.09 8.35 3.88
C ALA A 24 4.32 7.80 2.46
N PHE A 25 5.45 7.11 2.23
CA PHE A 25 5.71 6.42 0.96
C PHE A 25 4.71 5.27 0.74
N ALA A 26 4.47 4.47 1.77
CA ALA A 26 3.50 3.37 1.76
C ALA A 26 2.10 3.85 1.34
N VAL A 27 1.58 4.89 1.99
CA VAL A 27 0.26 5.46 1.65
C VAL A 27 0.27 6.14 0.30
N ASN A 28 1.37 6.80 -0.11
CA ASN A 28 1.44 7.41 -1.45
C ASN A 28 1.35 6.36 -2.57
N SER A 29 1.91 5.19 -2.34
CA SER A 29 1.81 4.07 -3.29
C SER A 29 0.36 3.62 -3.47
N ILE A 30 -0.42 3.57 -2.38
CA ILE A 30 -1.86 3.28 -2.41
C ILE A 30 -2.63 4.41 -3.12
N ARG A 31 -2.29 5.66 -2.82
CA ARG A 31 -2.88 6.86 -3.45
C ARG A 31 -2.71 6.82 -4.98
N ARG A 32 -1.50 6.57 -5.46
CA ARG A 32 -1.20 6.48 -6.90
C ARG A 32 -1.97 5.32 -7.55
N TRP A 33 -1.98 4.14 -6.92
CA TRP A 33 -2.78 3.02 -7.41
C TRP A 33 -4.27 3.39 -7.55
N TRP A 34 -4.85 4.04 -6.54
CA TRP A 34 -6.25 4.46 -6.58
C TRP A 34 -6.53 5.45 -7.72
N GLN A 35 -5.67 6.46 -7.89
CA GLN A 35 -5.82 7.49 -8.92
C GLN A 35 -5.68 6.94 -10.34
N THR A 36 -4.74 6.02 -10.55
CA THR A 36 -4.40 5.53 -11.88
C THR A 36 -5.25 4.33 -12.30
N MET A 37 -5.65 3.49 -11.35
CA MET A 37 -6.31 2.20 -11.63
C MET A 37 -7.58 2.01 -10.81
N GLY A 38 -7.49 2.16 -9.49
CA GLY A 38 -8.56 1.80 -8.56
C GLY A 38 -9.88 2.53 -8.84
N ARG A 39 -9.85 3.84 -9.00
CA ARG A 39 -11.07 4.65 -9.23
C ARG A 39 -11.81 4.32 -10.52
N TYR A 40 -11.07 3.88 -11.55
CA TYR A 40 -11.66 3.52 -12.84
C TYR A 40 -12.22 2.10 -12.81
N ALA A 41 -11.52 1.17 -12.16
CA ALA A 41 -11.99 -0.20 -11.98
C ALA A 41 -13.17 -0.30 -10.99
N TYR A 42 -13.23 0.59 -9.99
CA TYR A 42 -14.20 0.56 -8.90
C TYR A 42 -14.93 1.89 -8.72
N ARG A 43 -15.65 2.33 -9.77
CA ARG A 43 -16.28 3.67 -9.84
C ARG A 43 -17.25 4.00 -8.71
N GLN A 44 -17.88 2.99 -8.11
CA GLN A 44 -18.89 3.15 -7.06
C GLN A 44 -18.39 2.73 -5.67
N ALA A 45 -17.09 2.44 -5.51
CA ALA A 45 -16.57 2.03 -4.21
C ALA A 45 -16.75 3.15 -3.18
N LYS A 46 -17.24 2.76 -2.00
CA LYS A 46 -17.36 3.62 -0.81
C LYS A 46 -16.32 3.28 0.25
N SER A 47 -15.62 2.16 0.08
CA SER A 47 -14.63 1.65 1.02
C SER A 47 -13.48 0.96 0.31
N LEU A 48 -12.33 0.93 0.98
CA LEU A 48 -11.13 0.22 0.58
C LEU A 48 -10.70 -0.71 1.72
N LEU A 49 -10.48 -1.99 1.41
CA LEU A 49 -9.87 -2.93 2.33
C LEU A 49 -8.37 -3.04 2.03
N ILE A 50 -7.54 -2.83 3.05
CA ILE A 50 -6.10 -3.02 3.01
C ILE A 50 -5.75 -4.19 3.90
N THR A 51 -5.07 -5.19 3.35
CA THR A 51 -4.42 -6.25 4.12
C THR A 51 -2.93 -5.92 4.24
N ALA A 52 -2.46 -5.70 5.46
CA ALA A 52 -1.09 -5.29 5.76
C ALA A 52 -0.36 -6.38 6.55
N ASP A 53 0.93 -6.56 6.29
CA ASP A 53 1.81 -7.49 7.01
C ASP A 53 2.31 -6.93 8.36
N SER A 54 1.96 -5.68 8.68
CA SER A 54 2.33 -4.99 9.92
C SER A 54 3.83 -4.76 10.10
N GLY A 55 4.60 -4.82 9.01
CA GLY A 55 6.04 -4.57 9.01
C GLY A 55 6.39 -3.11 8.77
N GLY A 56 7.42 -2.61 9.46
CA GLY A 56 8.07 -1.33 9.15
C GLY A 56 7.08 -0.16 8.98
N SER A 57 6.88 0.29 7.74
CA SER A 57 6.12 1.48 7.38
C SER A 57 4.59 1.35 7.45
N ASN A 58 4.03 0.14 7.52
CA ASN A 58 2.58 -0.08 7.59
C ASN A 58 2.09 -0.70 8.91
N GLY A 59 2.97 -0.76 9.92
CA GLY A 59 2.72 -1.41 11.20
C GLY A 59 1.49 -0.85 11.94
N ALA A 60 0.75 -1.73 12.62
CA ALA A 60 -0.46 -1.35 13.35
C ALA A 60 -0.25 -0.27 14.44
N ARG A 61 0.97 -0.18 14.99
CA ARG A 61 1.36 0.81 16.00
C ARG A 61 1.93 2.11 15.41
N VAL A 62 2.13 2.17 14.10
CA VAL A 62 2.79 3.31 13.45
C VAL A 62 1.79 4.46 13.33
N ARG A 63 2.02 5.53 14.08
CA ARG A 63 1.14 6.72 14.08
C ARG A 63 1.10 7.42 12.73
N LEU A 64 2.24 7.56 12.08
CA LEU A 64 2.34 8.17 10.76
C LEU A 64 1.52 7.41 9.70
N TRP A 65 1.45 6.08 9.82
CA TRP A 65 0.63 5.24 8.94
C TRP A 65 -0.86 5.57 9.07
N LYS A 66 -1.37 5.61 10.31
CA LYS A 66 -2.75 6.00 10.59
C LYS A 66 -3.05 7.44 10.12
N TRP A 67 -2.13 8.36 10.37
CA TRP A 67 -2.27 9.76 9.96
C TRP A 67 -2.32 9.93 8.44
N GLU A 68 -1.43 9.29 7.70
CA GLU A 68 -1.43 9.36 6.24
C GLU A 68 -2.64 8.65 5.63
N LEU A 69 -3.09 7.54 6.21
CA LEU A 69 -4.35 6.89 5.82
C LEU A 69 -5.56 7.79 6.06
N GLN A 70 -5.60 8.57 7.15
CA GLN A 70 -6.66 9.57 7.35
C GLN A 70 -6.68 10.62 6.25
N LYS A 71 -5.51 11.16 5.89
CA LYS A 71 -5.42 12.10 4.75
C LYS A 71 -5.92 11.45 3.45
N LEU A 72 -5.57 10.18 3.21
CA LEU A 72 -6.05 9.45 2.04
C LEU A 72 -7.57 9.24 2.07
N ALA A 73 -8.14 8.84 3.21
CA ALA A 73 -9.58 8.69 3.39
C ALA A 73 -10.32 10.01 3.14
N ASP A 74 -9.79 11.12 3.66
CA ASP A 74 -10.36 12.46 3.45
C ASP A 74 -10.35 12.87 1.97
N GLN A 75 -9.23 12.62 1.28
CA GLN A 75 -9.05 12.94 -0.14
C GLN A 75 -9.94 12.10 -1.05
N THR A 76 -10.05 10.80 -0.78
CA THR A 76 -10.76 9.85 -1.65
C THR A 76 -12.22 9.68 -1.27
N ARG A 77 -12.62 10.14 -0.08
CA ARG A 77 -13.93 9.90 0.54
C ARG A 77 -14.25 8.41 0.75
N LEU A 78 -13.23 7.54 0.72
CA LEU A 78 -13.37 6.12 1.01
C LEU A 78 -13.18 5.86 2.50
N SER A 79 -14.01 5.00 3.08
CA SER A 79 -13.68 4.38 4.37
C SER A 79 -12.59 3.33 4.16
N ILE A 80 -11.50 3.42 4.89
CA ILE A 80 -10.35 2.52 4.71
C ILE A 80 -10.29 1.56 5.89
N SER A 81 -10.60 0.30 5.66
CA SER A 81 -10.44 -0.78 6.63
C SER A 81 -9.06 -1.41 6.47
N VAL A 82 -8.32 -1.52 7.58
CA VAL A 82 -7.01 -2.15 7.61
C VAL A 82 -7.10 -3.41 8.45
N CYS A 83 -6.71 -4.53 7.84
CA CYS A 83 -6.55 -5.81 8.51
C CYS A 83 -5.06 -6.18 8.50
N HIS A 84 -4.48 -6.31 9.68
CA HIS A 84 -3.10 -6.73 9.84
C HIS A 84 -3.02 -8.24 10.00
N PHE A 85 -2.09 -8.83 9.27
CA PHE A 85 -1.73 -10.21 9.46
C PHE A 85 -0.97 -10.39 10.79
N PRO A 86 -1.09 -11.56 11.45
CA PRO A 86 -0.27 -11.87 12.61
C PRO A 86 1.23 -11.81 12.26
N PRO A 87 2.10 -11.39 13.19
CA PRO A 87 3.54 -11.39 12.97
C PRO A 87 4.06 -12.72 12.40
N GLY A 88 4.93 -12.66 11.39
CA GLY A 88 5.54 -13.85 10.77
C GLY A 88 4.73 -14.54 9.67
N THR A 89 3.51 -14.06 9.36
CA THR A 89 2.66 -14.69 8.33
C THR A 89 2.77 -14.11 6.92
N SER A 90 3.53 -13.01 6.71
CA SER A 90 3.80 -12.42 5.38
C SER A 90 4.41 -13.43 4.40
N LYS A 91 5.28 -14.31 4.91
CA LYS A 91 5.88 -15.42 4.14
C LYS A 91 4.84 -16.35 3.50
N TRP A 92 3.58 -16.34 3.94
CA TRP A 92 2.51 -17.19 3.44
C TRP A 92 1.46 -16.42 2.61
N ASN A 93 1.66 -15.12 2.40
CA ASN A 93 0.75 -14.31 1.60
C ASN A 93 0.76 -14.78 0.13
N LYS A 94 -0.31 -15.46 -0.31
CA LYS A 94 -0.46 -15.98 -1.68
C LYS A 94 -0.21 -14.90 -2.75
N ILE A 95 -0.47 -13.64 -2.42
CA ILE A 95 -0.26 -12.50 -3.30
C ILE A 95 1.23 -12.12 -3.41
N GLU A 96 2.04 -12.32 -2.36
CA GLU A 96 3.49 -12.18 -2.43
C GLU A 96 4.10 -13.30 -3.29
N HIS A 97 3.67 -14.54 -3.07
CA HIS A 97 4.05 -15.69 -3.89
C HIS A 97 3.66 -15.54 -5.38
N ARG A 98 2.56 -14.86 -5.69
CA ARG A 98 2.09 -14.65 -7.07
C ARG A 98 2.68 -13.43 -7.78
N LEU A 99 3.33 -12.52 -7.06
CA LEU A 99 3.94 -11.32 -7.66
C LEU A 99 5.45 -11.28 -7.44
N PHE A 100 5.91 -11.34 -6.19
CA PHE A 100 7.33 -11.18 -5.87
C PHE A 100 8.16 -12.35 -6.37
N SER A 101 7.61 -13.57 -6.37
CA SER A 101 8.30 -14.73 -6.97
C SER A 101 8.50 -14.55 -8.47
N PHE A 102 7.53 -14.01 -9.21
CA PHE A 102 7.65 -13.76 -10.64
C PHE A 102 8.51 -12.55 -10.97
N ILE A 103 8.47 -11.50 -10.14
CA ILE A 103 9.42 -10.37 -10.24
C ILE A 103 10.85 -10.88 -10.02
N SER A 104 11.08 -11.70 -9.00
CA SER A 104 12.39 -12.28 -8.70
C SER A 104 12.89 -13.19 -9.83
N GLN A 105 11.99 -13.97 -10.46
CA GLN A 105 12.30 -14.74 -11.66
C GLN A 105 12.70 -13.83 -12.83
N ASN A 106 11.99 -12.72 -13.04
CA ASN A 106 12.33 -11.74 -14.08
C ASN A 106 13.67 -11.03 -13.83
N TRP A 107 14.13 -10.98 -12.59
CA TRP A 107 15.43 -10.41 -12.21
C TRP A 107 16.57 -11.43 -12.33
N ARG A 108 16.28 -12.73 -12.42
CA ARG A 108 17.30 -13.78 -12.42
C ARG A 108 18.27 -13.59 -13.59
N GLY A 109 19.54 -13.39 -13.26
CA GLY A 109 20.62 -13.23 -14.23
C GLY A 109 20.64 -11.88 -14.96
N ARG A 110 19.83 -10.90 -14.53
CA ARG A 110 19.82 -9.55 -15.12
C ARG A 110 20.43 -8.54 -14.15
N PRO A 111 21.49 -7.82 -14.53
CA PRO A 111 22.11 -6.86 -13.63
C PRO A 111 21.19 -5.65 -13.45
N LEU A 112 20.88 -5.31 -12.19
CA LEU A 112 19.99 -4.21 -11.82
C LEU A 112 20.76 -2.87 -11.86
N VAL A 113 21.23 -2.50 -13.04
CA VAL A 113 22.19 -1.38 -13.26
C VAL A 113 21.56 0.00 -13.23
N SER A 114 20.23 0.11 -13.31
CA SER A 114 19.54 1.39 -13.24
C SER A 114 18.10 1.25 -12.75
N LEU A 115 17.57 2.35 -12.24
CA LEU A 115 16.17 2.46 -11.81
C LEU A 115 15.17 2.18 -12.93
N ALA A 116 15.50 2.62 -14.16
CA ALA A 116 14.70 2.34 -15.35
C ALA A 116 14.68 0.83 -15.68
N VAL A 117 15.81 0.14 -15.50
CA VAL A 117 15.91 -1.33 -15.64
C VAL A 117 15.06 -2.02 -14.57
N ILE A 118 15.13 -1.60 -13.31
CA ILE A 118 14.32 -2.17 -12.22
C ILE A 118 12.82 -2.02 -12.52
N ILE A 119 12.36 -0.82 -12.89
CA ILE A 119 10.95 -0.55 -13.22
C ILE A 119 10.50 -1.39 -14.42
N SER A 120 11.31 -1.44 -15.47
CA SER A 120 10.98 -2.20 -16.68
C SER A 120 10.85 -3.69 -16.40
N LEU A 121 11.74 -4.25 -15.57
CA LEU A 121 11.70 -5.67 -15.20
C LEU A 121 10.48 -6.01 -14.33
N ILE A 122 10.10 -5.12 -13.42
CA ILE A 122 8.88 -5.28 -12.63
C ILE A 122 7.64 -5.19 -13.52
N ALA A 123 7.54 -4.17 -14.38
CA ALA A 123 6.41 -3.98 -15.29
C ALA A 123 6.25 -5.11 -16.32
N ALA A 124 7.36 -5.75 -16.70
CA ALA A 124 7.37 -6.92 -17.58
C ALA A 124 6.81 -8.19 -16.92
N THR A 125 6.49 -8.17 -15.62
CA THR A 125 5.94 -9.33 -14.93
C THR A 125 4.55 -9.69 -15.47
N ARG A 126 4.48 -10.90 -16.03
CA ARG A 126 3.29 -11.56 -16.58
C ARG A 126 3.22 -12.95 -15.98
N THR A 127 2.01 -13.45 -15.73
CA THR A 127 1.81 -14.87 -15.35
C THR A 127 0.82 -15.52 -16.32
N ASN A 128 0.89 -16.85 -16.46
CA ASN A 128 -0.06 -17.62 -17.31
C ASN A 128 -1.53 -17.43 -16.88
N GLY A 129 -1.75 -17.04 -15.62
CA GLY A 129 -3.07 -16.66 -15.12
C GLY A 129 -3.54 -15.26 -15.55
N GLY A 130 -2.80 -14.52 -16.37
CA GLY A 130 -3.19 -13.21 -16.91
C GLY A 130 -2.83 -12.00 -16.04
N LEU A 131 -1.96 -12.15 -15.03
CA LEU A 131 -1.49 -11.02 -14.23
C LEU A 131 -0.74 -10.01 -15.10
N LYS A 132 -1.15 -8.74 -15.07
CA LYS A 132 -0.42 -7.60 -15.62
C LYS A 132 -0.01 -6.66 -14.50
N VAL A 133 1.28 -6.30 -14.47
CA VAL A 133 1.83 -5.41 -13.45
C VAL A 133 2.13 -4.06 -14.07
N ARG A 134 1.62 -2.98 -13.47
CA ARG A 134 2.05 -1.61 -13.75
C ARG A 134 3.05 -1.20 -12.68
N CYS A 135 4.21 -0.73 -13.09
CA CYS A 135 5.26 -0.26 -12.21
C CYS A 135 5.59 1.19 -12.55
N GLU A 136 5.65 2.05 -11.53
CA GLU A 136 5.99 3.45 -11.70
C GLU A 136 7.00 3.93 -10.67
N LEU A 137 7.80 4.92 -11.08
CA LEU A 137 8.74 5.61 -10.21
C LEU A 137 8.01 6.59 -9.30
N ASP A 138 8.30 6.52 -8.00
CA ASP A 138 7.99 7.56 -7.04
C ASP A 138 9.23 8.41 -6.73
N GLN A 139 9.24 9.64 -7.23
CA GLN A 139 10.27 10.65 -6.96
C GLN A 139 9.93 11.53 -5.73
N GLY A 140 8.87 11.18 -4.99
CA GLY A 140 8.50 11.87 -3.77
C GLY A 140 9.61 11.80 -2.71
N ARG A 141 9.67 12.84 -1.89
CA ARG A 141 10.57 12.89 -0.72
C ARG A 141 9.82 12.47 0.54
N TYR A 142 10.45 11.59 1.31
CA TYR A 142 9.87 10.89 2.45
C TYR A 142 10.86 10.92 3.62
N PRO A 143 11.02 12.09 4.28
CA PRO A 143 11.96 12.22 5.38
C PRO A 143 11.59 11.28 6.54
N LYS A 144 12.62 10.66 7.11
CA LYS A 144 12.49 9.85 8.33
C LYS A 144 12.23 10.71 9.56
N GLY A 145 11.74 10.08 10.63
CA GLY A 145 11.63 10.71 11.94
C GLY A 145 10.45 11.67 12.11
N GLN A 146 9.51 11.71 11.16
CA GLN A 146 8.29 12.49 11.32
C GLN A 146 7.46 11.95 12.50
N LYS A 147 7.37 12.76 13.55
CA LYS A 147 6.58 12.45 14.74
C LYS A 147 5.16 12.98 14.56
N ILE A 148 4.18 12.16 14.92
CA ILE A 148 2.78 12.55 15.00
C ILE A 148 2.46 12.83 16.46
N THR A 149 1.89 13.98 16.76
CA THR A 149 1.54 14.42 18.13
C THR A 149 0.27 13.73 18.62
N ASP A 150 0.04 13.75 19.94
CA ASP A 150 -1.18 13.19 20.56
C ASP A 150 -2.43 13.89 20.03
N ASP A 151 -2.41 15.22 19.97
CA ASP A 151 -3.48 16.01 19.32
C ASP A 151 -3.78 15.60 17.88
N GLN A 152 -2.77 15.18 17.11
CA GLN A 152 -2.99 14.71 15.74
C GLN A 152 -3.62 13.31 15.72
N MET A 153 -3.29 12.45 16.67
CA MET A 153 -3.92 11.14 16.80
C MET A 153 -5.38 11.25 17.25
N ASP A 154 -5.68 12.16 18.16
CA ASP A 154 -7.05 12.38 18.65
C ASP A 154 -7.98 12.93 17.54
N LYS A 155 -7.39 13.59 16.54
CA LYS A 155 -8.10 14.07 15.34
C LYS A 155 -8.38 12.99 14.30
N LEU A 156 -8.00 11.73 14.54
CA LEU A 156 -8.29 10.63 13.64
C LEU A 156 -9.74 10.17 13.82
N ASN A 157 -10.45 9.97 12.71
CA ASN A 157 -11.76 9.33 12.71
C ASN A 157 -11.56 7.81 12.53
N ILE A 158 -11.04 7.17 13.56
CA ILE A 158 -10.63 5.77 13.56
C ILE A 158 -11.53 4.94 14.50
N ALA A 159 -12.07 3.84 13.97
CA ALA A 159 -12.86 2.88 14.72
C ALA A 159 -12.11 1.53 14.79
N PRO A 160 -11.74 1.05 15.99
CA PRO A 160 -11.18 -0.29 16.16
C PRO A 160 -12.15 -1.38 15.67
N ALA A 161 -11.63 -2.45 15.09
CA ALA A 161 -12.46 -3.60 14.71
C ALA A 161 -12.89 -4.40 15.95
N LYS A 162 -14.01 -5.14 15.85
CA LYS A 162 -14.47 -6.03 16.92
C LYS A 162 -13.48 -7.16 17.23
N PHE A 163 -12.76 -7.64 16.21
CA PHE A 163 -11.77 -8.69 16.32
C PHE A 163 -10.37 -8.11 16.15
N HIS A 164 -9.54 -8.26 17.19
CA HIS A 164 -8.20 -7.68 17.26
C HIS A 164 -8.17 -6.17 16.95
N GLY A 165 -9.01 -5.37 17.62
CA GLY A 165 -9.12 -3.92 17.40
C GLY A 165 -7.85 -3.12 17.70
N GLU A 166 -6.93 -3.72 18.47
CA GLU A 166 -5.59 -3.22 18.72
C GLU A 166 -4.70 -3.25 17.46
N TRP A 167 -5.03 -4.09 16.49
CA TRP A 167 -4.34 -4.21 15.20
C TRP A 167 -5.20 -3.71 14.04
N ASN A 168 -6.46 -4.13 14.01
CA ASN A 168 -7.39 -3.92 12.92
C ASN A 168 -8.31 -2.75 13.19
N TYR A 169 -8.54 -1.91 12.20
CA TYR A 169 -9.33 -0.70 12.37
C TYR A 169 -9.88 -0.20 11.04
N THR A 170 -10.90 0.64 11.12
CA THR A 170 -11.41 1.41 9.97
C THR A 170 -11.19 2.89 10.21
N ILE A 171 -10.60 3.55 9.21
CA ILE A 171 -10.49 5.01 9.17
C ILE A 171 -11.58 5.54 8.25
N HIS A 172 -12.44 6.38 8.81
CA HIS A 172 -13.51 7.03 8.07
C HIS A 172 -13.06 8.41 7.59
N PRO A 173 -13.54 8.89 6.42
CA PRO A 173 -13.31 10.26 6.00
C PRO A 173 -13.86 11.24 7.03
N ARG A 174 -13.08 12.25 7.39
CA ARG A 174 -13.58 13.38 8.18
C ARG A 174 -14.53 14.21 7.32
N ARG A 175 -15.58 14.76 7.92
CA ARG A 175 -16.35 15.82 7.26
C ARG A 175 -15.43 17.03 7.10
N LYS A 176 -15.44 17.67 5.94
CA LYS A 176 -14.90 19.03 5.84
C LYS A 176 -15.82 19.89 6.72
N VAL A 177 -15.26 20.46 7.77
CA VAL A 177 -15.89 21.54 8.53
C VAL A 177 -15.90 22.77 7.64
#